data_AF-A0A3M0WDR1-F1
#
_entry.id   AF-A0A3M0WDR1-F1
#
_cell.length_a   1.000
_cell.length_b   1.000
_cell.length_c   1.000
_cell.angle_alpha   90.00
_cell.angle_beta   90.00
_cell.angle_gamma   90.00
#
_symmetry.space_group_name_H-M   'P 1'
#
loop_
_entity.id
_entity.type
_entity.pdbx_description
1 polymer ?
#
loop_
_entity_poly.entity_id
_entity_poly.type
_entity_poly.pdbx_seq_one_letter_code
_entity_poly.pdbx_strand_id
1 'polypeptide(L)'
;MRSIMLSQEVSKNDALELANGVSVRSVLELFEALDSMDDETFFYHVSENHNDFSDWILENYHDEALSKKVLKIRSRKKLMCFLEKKLQEEIAKFVSGLEKKKAKKIILPKKKKEILKELEKI
;
A
#
# COMPACT_ATOMS: atom_id res chain seq x y z
N MET A 1 7.65 13.62 2.11
CA MET A 1 6.71 12.68 2.73
C MET A 1 7.09 11.28 2.27
N ARG A 2 7.42 10.38 3.20
CA ARG A 2 7.68 8.97 2.88
C ARG A 2 6.40 8.41 2.27
N SER A 3 6.45 7.96 1.01
CA SER A 3 5.39 7.12 0.45
C SER A 3 5.60 5.76 1.08
N ILE A 4 4.81 5.43 2.10
CA ILE A 4 4.89 4.12 2.74
C ILE A 4 4.21 3.14 1.79
N MET A 5 4.96 2.16 1.31
CA MET A 5 4.44 1.13 0.41
C MET A 5 3.51 0.23 1.22
N LEU A 6 2.26 0.05 0.78
CA LEU A 6 1.31 -0.87 1.44
C LEU A 6 1.79 -2.34 1.40
N SER A 7 2.77 -2.65 0.56
CA SER A 7 3.48 -3.93 0.50
C SER A 7 4.74 -3.99 1.38
N GLN A 8 5.05 -2.93 2.12
CA GLN A 8 6.19 -2.93 3.04
C GLN A 8 5.85 -3.80 4.25
N GLU A 9 6.67 -4.81 4.51
CA GLU A 9 6.53 -5.62 5.72
C GLU A 9 6.91 -4.80 6.97
N VAL A 10 6.12 -4.96 8.03
CA VAL A 10 6.43 -4.47 9.38
C VAL A 10 7.30 -5.49 10.11
N SER A 11 7.88 -5.09 11.24
CA SER A 11 8.67 -6.01 12.05
C SER A 11 7.77 -7.12 12.63
N LYS A 12 8.37 -8.25 13.00
CA LYS A 12 7.60 -9.36 13.61
C LYS A 12 6.85 -8.93 14.87
N ASN A 13 7.39 -7.97 15.63
CA ASN A 13 6.77 -7.50 16.87
C ASN A 13 5.56 -6.60 16.63
N ASP A 14 5.48 -5.99 15.45
CA ASP A 14 4.40 -5.08 15.07
C ASP A 14 3.39 -5.76 14.13
N ALA A 15 3.52 -7.07 13.93
CA ALA A 15 2.61 -7.85 13.10
C ALA A 15 1.22 -7.91 13.74
N LEU A 16 0.19 -7.95 12.90
CA LEU A 16 -1.18 -8.16 13.35
C LEU A 16 -1.44 -9.65 13.52
N GLU A 17 -1.68 -10.08 14.75
CA GLU A 17 -2.05 -11.46 15.06
C GLU A 17 -3.56 -11.64 14.93
N LEU A 18 -3.97 -12.54 14.03
CA LEU A 18 -5.37 -12.89 13.82
C LEU A 18 -5.83 -13.95 14.82
N ALA A 19 -7.12 -13.98 15.13
CA ALA A 19 -7.70 -14.92 16.09
C ALA A 19 -7.49 -16.40 15.72
N ASN A 20 -7.28 -16.68 14.44
CA ASN A 20 -6.97 -18.02 13.91
C ASN A 20 -5.46 -18.39 13.98
N GLY A 21 -4.63 -17.54 14.59
CA GLY A 21 -3.18 -17.75 14.76
C GLY A 21 -2.33 -17.36 13.55
N VAL A 22 -2.93 -16.74 12.52
CA VAL A 22 -2.19 -16.20 11.37
C VAL A 22 -1.65 -14.81 11.71
N SER A 23 -0.36 -14.60 11.44
CA SER A 23 0.30 -13.29 11.63
C SER A 23 0.40 -12.56 10.29
N VAL A 24 -0.03 -11.30 10.29
CA VAL A 24 -0.07 -10.43 9.10
C VAL A 24 0.92 -9.27 9.26
N ARG A 25 1.87 -9.16 8.33
CA ARG A 25 2.97 -8.20 8.38
C ARG A 25 2.89 -7.12 7.32
N SER A 26 1.94 -7.19 6.38
CA SER A 26 1.72 -6.11 5.43
C SER A 26 0.25 -5.93 5.06
N VAL A 27 -0.12 -4.79 4.50
CA VAL A 27 -1.51 -4.57 4.02
C VAL A 27 -1.83 -5.50 2.84
N LEU A 28 -0.81 -5.92 2.09
CA LEU A 28 -0.96 -6.98 1.08
C LEU A 28 -1.28 -8.34 1.72
N GLU A 29 -0.52 -8.75 2.75
CA GLU A 29 -0.81 -9.98 3.50
C GLU A 29 -2.18 -9.91 4.18
N LEU A 30 -2.62 -8.72 4.65
CA LEU A 30 -3.97 -8.53 5.20
C LEU A 30 -5.05 -8.77 4.13
N PHE A 31 -4.85 -8.25 2.93
CA PHE A 31 -5.77 -8.49 1.82
C PHE A 31 -5.89 -9.97 1.47
N GLU A 32 -4.77 -10.69 1.40
CA GLU A 32 -4.74 -12.13 1.15
C GLU A 32 -5.37 -12.92 2.30
N ALA A 33 -5.12 -12.53 3.55
CA ALA A 33 -5.73 -13.12 4.72
C ALA A 33 -7.26 -12.96 4.69
N LEU A 34 -7.78 -11.78 4.33
CA LEU A 34 -9.24 -11.52 4.28
C LEU A 34 -9.99 -12.40 3.27
N ASP A 35 -9.33 -12.87 2.20
CA ASP A 35 -9.93 -13.76 1.22
C ASP A 35 -10.19 -15.15 1.81
N SER A 36 -9.21 -15.69 2.54
CA SER A 36 -9.27 -17.01 3.20
C SER A 36 -9.90 -16.99 4.61
N MET A 37 -10.05 -15.80 5.21
CA MET A 37 -10.61 -15.59 6.55
C MET A 37 -12.11 -15.84 6.57
N ASP A 38 -12.57 -16.60 7.57
CA ASP A 38 -13.97 -16.78 7.87
C ASP A 38 -14.58 -15.55 8.57
N ASP A 39 -15.91 -15.46 8.56
CA ASP A 39 -16.58 -14.27 9.11
C ASP A 39 -16.45 -14.19 10.66
N GLU A 40 -16.31 -15.31 11.38
CA GLU A 40 -16.15 -15.33 12.83
C GLU A 40 -14.80 -14.72 13.24
N THR A 41 -13.71 -15.16 12.60
CA THR A 41 -12.38 -14.57 12.77
C THR A 41 -12.40 -13.07 12.45
N PHE A 42 -13.10 -12.66 11.38
CA PHE A 42 -13.20 -11.24 11.02
C PHE A 42 -13.91 -10.41 12.10
N PHE A 43 -15.05 -10.90 12.62
CA PHE A 43 -15.82 -10.18 13.64
C PHE A 43 -15.14 -10.16 15.00
N TYR A 44 -14.16 -11.04 15.25
CA TYR A 44 -13.32 -10.95 16.44
C TYR A 44 -12.50 -9.64 16.47
N HIS A 45 -12.02 -9.20 15.30
CA HIS A 45 -11.21 -7.98 15.14
C HIS A 45 -12.03 -6.73 14.84
N VAL A 46 -13.32 -6.88 14.52
CA VAL A 46 -14.17 -5.79 14.05
C VAL A 46 -15.48 -5.78 14.80
N SER A 47 -15.60 -4.82 15.73
CA SER A 47 -16.82 -4.56 16.51
C SER A 47 -17.44 -3.21 16.15
N GLU A 48 -18.54 -2.83 16.81
CA GLU A 48 -19.17 -1.52 16.58
C GLU A 48 -18.19 -0.37 16.86
N ASN A 49 -17.42 -0.48 17.95
CA ASN A 49 -16.56 0.60 18.45
C ASN A 49 -15.07 0.41 18.14
N HIS A 50 -14.65 -0.76 17.67
CA HIS A 50 -13.24 -1.09 17.48
C HIS A 50 -12.97 -1.83 16.17
N ASN A 51 -11.80 -1.62 15.59
CA ASN A 51 -11.36 -2.30 14.38
C ASN A 51 -9.83 -2.41 14.39
N ASP A 52 -9.32 -3.58 14.76
CA ASP A 52 -7.89 -3.85 14.92
C ASP A 52 -7.12 -3.56 13.62
N PHE A 53 -7.74 -3.82 12.45
CA PHE A 53 -7.13 -3.52 11.15
C PHE A 53 -6.89 -2.02 10.96
N SER A 54 -7.80 -1.18 11.44
CA SER A 54 -7.68 0.27 11.35
C SER A 54 -6.55 0.79 12.24
N ASP A 55 -6.52 0.31 13.48
CA ASP A 55 -5.54 0.73 14.48
C ASP A 55 -4.14 0.27 14.06
N TRP A 56 -4.00 -0.98 13.62
CA TRP A 56 -2.75 -1.52 13.10
C TRP A 56 -2.21 -0.72 11.90
N ILE A 57 -3.07 -0.34 10.95
CA ILE A 57 -2.68 0.51 9.81
C ILE A 57 -2.21 1.89 10.30
N LEU A 58 -2.91 2.49 11.26
CA LEU A 58 -2.53 3.80 11.80
C LEU A 58 -1.17 3.77 12.51
N GLU A 59 -0.94 2.75 13.32
CA GLU A 59 0.28 2.60 14.11
C GLU A 59 1.51 2.32 13.23
N ASN A 60 1.37 1.45 12.23
CA ASN A 60 2.51 1.00 11.43
C ASN A 60 2.77 1.82 10.16
N TYR A 61 1.69 2.33 9.54
CA TYR A 61 1.78 3.06 8.27
C TYR A 61 1.55 4.55 8.45
N HIS A 62 1.13 5.00 9.63
CA HIS A 62 0.83 6.41 9.92
C HIS A 62 -0.10 7.06 8.88
N ASP A 63 -0.94 6.26 8.22
CA ASP A 63 -1.90 6.73 7.22
C ASP A 63 -3.27 6.90 7.87
N GLU A 64 -3.47 8.08 8.46
CA GLU A 64 -4.75 8.47 9.07
C GLU A 64 -5.93 8.43 8.09
N ALA A 65 -5.68 8.71 6.81
CA ALA A 65 -6.74 8.78 5.82
C ALA A 65 -7.23 7.37 5.46
N LEU A 66 -6.30 6.41 5.37
CA LEU A 66 -6.60 5.01 5.17
C LEU A 66 -7.23 4.41 6.43
N SER A 67 -6.65 4.63 7.61
CA SER A 67 -7.16 4.07 8.87
C SER A 67 -8.60 4.52 9.13
N LYS A 68 -8.92 5.82 9.02
CA LYS A 68 -10.28 6.35 9.20
C LYS A 68 -11.31 5.77 8.23
N LYS A 69 -10.89 5.33 7.04
CA LYS A 69 -11.77 4.65 6.08
C LYS A 69 -11.99 3.19 6.48
N VAL A 70 -10.92 2.48 6.83
CA VAL A 70 -10.99 1.10 7.33
C VAL A 70 -11.84 1.00 8.59
N LEU A 71 -11.71 1.99 9.50
CA LEU A 71 -12.49 2.09 10.74
C LEU A 71 -14.00 2.09 10.51
N LYS A 72 -14.50 2.45 9.32
CA LYS A 72 -15.94 2.49 9.02
C LYS A 72 -16.45 1.23 8.33
N ILE A 73 -15.57 0.32 7.95
CA ILE A 73 -15.93 -0.89 7.22
C ILE A 73 -16.20 -2.01 8.23
N ARG A 74 -17.39 -2.62 8.14
CA ARG A 74 -17.86 -3.71 9.02
C ARG A 74 -18.15 -5.01 8.28
N SER A 75 -17.73 -5.07 7.03
CA SER A 75 -17.92 -6.25 6.19
C SER A 75 -16.58 -6.64 5.60
N ARG A 76 -16.19 -7.89 5.80
CA ARG A 76 -14.97 -8.49 5.25
C ARG A 76 -14.84 -8.24 3.75
N LYS A 77 -15.90 -8.53 2.99
CA LYS A 77 -15.94 -8.31 1.52
C LYS A 77 -15.75 -6.83 1.14
N LYS A 78 -16.38 -5.90 1.88
CA LYS A 78 -16.19 -4.47 1.64
C LYS A 78 -14.76 -4.02 1.95
N LEU A 79 -14.15 -4.58 2.99
CA LEU A 79 -12.77 -4.25 3.37
C LEU A 79 -11.80 -4.76 2.31
N MET A 80 -11.97 -6.01 1.89
CA MET A 80 -11.20 -6.64 0.82
C MET A 80 -11.25 -5.82 -0.48
N CYS A 81 -12.45 -5.47 -0.96
CA CYS A 81 -12.62 -4.64 -2.16
C CYS A 81 -11.97 -3.25 -2.02
N PHE A 82 -12.06 -2.66 -0.83
CA PHE A 82 -11.44 -1.36 -0.56
C PHE A 82 -9.90 -1.45 -0.59
N LEU A 83 -9.32 -2.47 0.05
CA LEU A 83 -7.87 -2.69 0.07
C LEU A 83 -7.33 -3.04 -1.32
N GLU A 84 -8.04 -3.89 -2.08
CA GLU A 84 -7.70 -4.21 -3.47
C GLU A 84 -7.55 -2.93 -4.31
N LYS A 85 -8.57 -2.06 -4.26
CA LYS A 85 -8.54 -0.78 -4.97
C LYS A 85 -7.36 0.09 -4.52
N LYS A 86 -7.05 0.12 -3.23
CA LYS A 86 -5.93 0.91 -2.69
C LYS A 86 -4.59 0.38 -3.18
N LEU A 87 -4.40 -0.93 -3.19
CA LEU A 87 -3.20 -1.57 -3.72
C LEU A 87 -3.03 -1.29 -5.22
N GLN A 88 -4.12 -1.39 -6.00
CA GLN A 88 -4.10 -1.06 -7.44
C GLN A 88 -3.76 0.40 -7.70
N GLU A 89 -4.32 1.34 -6.92
CA GLU A 89 -4.00 2.77 -7.02
C GLU A 89 -2.51 3.04 -6.76
N GLU A 90 -1.91 2.38 -5.77
CA GLU A 90 -0.48 2.50 -5.46
C GLU A 90 0.40 1.93 -6.58
N ILE A 91 0.05 0.76 -7.12
CA ILE A 91 0.75 0.16 -8.26
C ILE A 91 0.67 1.07 -9.49
N ALA A 92 -0.50 1.63 -9.79
CA ALA A 92 -0.68 2.54 -10.93
C ALA A 92 0.15 3.83 -10.79
N LYS A 93 0.24 4.41 -9.59
CA LYS A 93 1.12 5.55 -9.31
C LYS A 93 2.60 5.19 -9.51
N PHE A 94 3.00 4.00 -9.09
CA PHE A 94 4.37 3.52 -9.25
C PHE A 94 4.70 3.29 -10.73
N VAL A 95 3.87 2.57 -11.47
CA VAL A 95 4.05 2.28 -12.91
C VAL A 95 4.06 3.57 -13.73
N SER A 96 3.10 4.47 -13.54
CA SER A 96 3.08 5.76 -14.25
C SER A 96 4.30 6.64 -13.88
N GLY A 97 4.79 6.53 -12.64
CA GLY A 97 6.04 7.15 -12.21
C GLY A 97 7.28 6.56 -12.91
N LEU A 98 7.31 5.24 -13.10
CA LEU A 98 8.37 4.55 -13.85
C LEU A 98 8.34 4.88 -15.34
N GLU A 99 7.17 4.99 -15.96
CA GLU A 99 7.00 5.41 -17.35
C GLU A 99 7.50 6.84 -17.55
N LYS A 100 7.13 7.78 -16.66
CA LYS A 100 7.63 9.16 -16.67
C LYS A 100 9.15 9.23 -16.45
N LYS A 101 9.71 8.38 -15.58
CA LYS A 101 11.16 8.29 -15.32
C LYS A 101 11.91 7.66 -16.49
N LYS A 102 11.40 6.61 -17.12
CA LYS A 102 11.94 6.03 -18.37
C LYS A 102 11.87 7.05 -19.50
N ALA A 103 10.73 7.71 -19.70
CA ALA A 103 10.56 8.77 -20.70
C ALA A 103 11.58 9.90 -20.47
N LYS A 104 11.70 10.44 -19.25
CA LYS A 104 12.74 11.44 -18.91
C LYS A 104 14.15 10.89 -19.12
N LYS A 105 14.46 9.66 -18.69
CA LYS A 105 15.79 9.05 -18.86
C LYS A 105 16.13 8.69 -20.30
N ILE A 106 15.13 8.55 -21.19
CA ILE A 106 15.33 8.35 -22.64
C ILE A 106 15.45 9.70 -23.36
N ILE A 107 14.70 10.71 -22.95
CA ILE A 107 14.67 12.05 -23.57
C ILE A 107 15.87 12.93 -23.12
N LEU A 108 16.29 12.84 -21.85
CA LEU A 108 17.36 13.66 -21.27
C LEU A 108 18.78 13.36 -21.80
N PRO A 109 19.20 12.11 -22.10
CA PRO A 109 20.53 11.85 -22.67
C PRO A 109 20.62 12.15 -24.17
N LYS A 110 19.51 12.20 -24.92
CA LYS A 110 19.54 12.61 -26.34
C LYS A 110 19.76 14.11 -26.49
N LYS A 111 18.97 14.92 -25.75
CA LYS A 111 19.07 16.38 -25.80
C LYS A 111 20.41 16.92 -25.26
N LYS A 112 20.97 16.27 -24.21
CA LYS A 112 22.28 16.64 -23.64
C LYS A 112 23.45 16.33 -24.59
N LYS A 113 23.41 15.21 -25.34
CA LYS A 113 24.44 14.87 -26.35
C LYS A 113 24.41 15.80 -27.55
N GLU A 114 23.24 16.33 -27.91
CA GLU A 114 23.04 17.26 -29.02
C GLU A 114 23.58 18.66 -28.66
N ILE A 115 23.30 19.13 -27.44
CA ILE A 115 23.84 20.40 -26.92
C ILE A 115 25.36 20.34 -26.71
N LEU A 116 25.92 19.20 -26.26
CA LEU A 116 27.37 19.02 -26.13
C LEU A 116 28.10 19.04 -27.48
N LYS A 117 27.48 18.49 -28.54
CA LYS A 117 28.04 18.51 -29.91
C LYS A 117 28.09 19.89 -30.56
N GLU A 118 27.28 20.85 -30.11
CA GLU A 118 27.31 22.22 -30.62
C GLU A 118 28.32 23.11 -29.86
N LEU A 119 28.61 22.79 -28.59
CA LEU A 119 29.58 23.53 -27.78
C LEU A 119 31.04 23.14 -28.06
N GLU A 120 31.30 21.94 -28.60
CA GLU A 120 32.65 21.48 -29.01
C GLU A 120 33.09 21.98 -30.41
N LYS A 121 32.25 22.76 -31.10
CA LYS A 121 32.50 23.31 -32.44
C LYS A 121 32.94 24.78 -32.47
N ILE A 122 33.15 25.40 -31.31
CA ILE A 122 33.66 26.77 -31.12
C ILE A 122 35.07 26.66 -30.55
#